data_AF-A0A9P9I5N5-F1
#
_entry.id   AF-A0A9P9I5N5-F1
#
_cell.length_a   1.000
_cell.length_b   1.000
_cell.length_c   1.000
_cell.angle_alpha   90.00
_cell.angle_beta   90.00
_cell.angle_gamma   90.00
#
_symmetry.space_group_name_H-M   'P 1'
#
loop_
_entity.id
_entity.type
_entity.pdbx_description
1 polymer ?
#
loop_
_entity_poly.entity_id
_entity_poly.type
_entity_poly.pdbx_seq_one_letter_code
_entity_poly.pdbx_strand_id
1 'polypeptide(L)'
;MWARSLSVVASCILGVLTCLLVATFILRRDTPKEISDKFHTWIQYKTEGSSGPKYQLAINGKNASQWNAYVNDDTRQWALRVDDQAIIPLELMDEEEKHYQEWFHKRYPEVRKITLDRDYLNETWLNSPSRDLVPVDEMFHFSHCVLALRRYVKAKRTGRHVCGRDLDEEHMNHCLDSFDWWAFREGERGDSLENPKQPLWWRTKVCFD
;
A
#
# COMPACT_ATOMS: atom_id res chain seq x y z
N MET A 1 -3.11 -70.27 25.46
CA MET A 1 -2.69 -69.64 24.17
C MET A 1 -3.48 -68.40 23.76
N TRP A 2 -4.48 -67.93 24.51
CA TRP A 2 -5.33 -66.78 24.11
C TRP A 2 -4.85 -65.40 24.63
N ALA A 3 -4.01 -65.36 25.66
CA ALA A 3 -3.57 -64.12 26.31
C ALA A 3 -2.54 -63.30 25.49
N ARG A 4 -1.78 -63.95 24.59
CA ARG A 4 -0.75 -63.26 23.78
C ARG A 4 -1.35 -62.46 22.62
N SER A 5 -2.49 -62.89 22.09
CA SER A 5 -3.16 -62.23 20.95
C SER A 5 -3.82 -60.91 21.33
N LEU A 6 -4.38 -60.81 22.54
CA LEU A 6 -5.00 -59.58 23.06
C LEU A 6 -3.98 -58.45 23.30
N SER A 7 -2.77 -58.80 23.76
CA SER A 7 -1.71 -57.81 24.02
C SER A 7 -1.16 -57.18 22.73
N VAL A 8 -1.12 -57.93 21.63
CA VAL A 8 -0.65 -57.42 20.33
C VAL A 8 -1.68 -56.46 19.72
N VAL A 9 -2.96 -56.83 19.77
CA VAL A 9 -4.05 -55.98 19.26
C VAL A 9 -4.16 -54.67 20.04
N ALA A 10 -4.04 -54.71 21.37
CA ALA A 10 -4.06 -53.50 22.20
C ALA A 10 -2.89 -52.54 21.89
N SER A 11 -1.69 -53.08 21.63
CA SER A 11 -0.51 -52.28 21.30
C SER A 11 -0.63 -51.62 19.92
N CYS A 12 -1.19 -52.32 18.93
CA CYS A 12 -1.45 -51.76 17.60
C CYS A 12 -2.50 -50.63 17.63
N ILE A 13 -3.58 -50.79 18.42
CA ILE A 13 -4.61 -49.75 18.56
C ILE A 13 -4.03 -48.50 19.23
N LEU A 14 -3.19 -48.67 20.27
CA LEU A 14 -2.56 -47.55 20.96
C LEU A 14 -1.62 -46.79 20.02
N GLY A 15 -0.81 -47.49 19.22
CA GLY A 15 0.10 -46.86 18.24
C GLY A 15 -0.62 -46.08 17.14
N VAL A 16 -1.75 -46.59 16.64
CA VAL A 16 -2.58 -45.86 15.66
C VAL A 16 -3.20 -44.60 16.28
N LEU A 17 -3.66 -44.68 17.53
CA LEU A 17 -4.21 -43.53 18.26
C LEU A 17 -3.13 -42.45 18.52
N THR A 18 -1.92 -42.82 18.91
CA THR A 18 -0.82 -41.83 19.06
C THR A 18 -0.44 -41.19 17.73
N CYS A 19 -0.36 -41.96 16.64
CA CYS A 19 -0.09 -41.38 15.31
C CYS A 19 -1.19 -40.41 14.86
N LEU A 20 -2.47 -40.73 15.12
CA LEU A 20 -3.59 -39.83 14.80
C LEU A 20 -3.59 -38.57 15.67
N LEU A 21 -3.23 -38.68 16.96
CA LEU A 21 -3.11 -37.54 17.86
C LEU A 21 -1.92 -36.64 17.48
N VAL A 22 -0.79 -37.21 17.08
CA VAL A 22 0.37 -36.44 16.60
C VAL A 22 0.06 -35.78 15.26
N ALA A 23 -0.58 -36.49 14.32
CA ALA A 23 -0.98 -35.93 13.03
C ALA A 23 -1.98 -34.78 13.20
N THR A 24 -2.98 -34.92 14.08
CA THR A 24 -3.92 -33.84 14.38
C THR A 24 -3.27 -32.67 15.13
N PHE A 25 -2.29 -32.91 15.98
CA PHE A 25 -1.54 -31.84 16.66
C PHE A 25 -0.61 -31.08 15.71
N ILE A 26 0.03 -31.77 14.76
CA ILE A 26 0.85 -31.16 13.71
C ILE A 26 -0.03 -30.38 12.71
N LEU A 27 -1.18 -30.92 12.32
CA LEU A 27 -2.12 -30.25 11.41
C LEU A 27 -2.89 -29.08 12.05
N ARG A 28 -2.91 -28.99 13.40
CA ARG A 28 -3.57 -27.90 14.14
C ARG A 28 -2.61 -26.76 14.52
N ARG A 29 -1.30 -26.94 14.35
CA ARG A 29 -0.34 -25.84 14.35
C ARG A 29 -0.38 -25.18 12.97
N ASP A 30 -0.65 -23.88 12.99
CA ASP A 30 -0.42 -22.94 11.89
C ASP A 30 -1.49 -22.91 10.79
N THR A 31 -2.72 -22.54 11.19
CA THR A 31 -3.50 -21.63 10.34
C THR A 31 -3.32 -20.21 10.89
N PRO A 32 -2.51 -19.33 10.25
CA PRO A 32 -2.36 -17.94 10.66
C PRO A 32 -3.64 -17.15 10.32
N LYS A 33 -4.71 -17.37 11.07
CA LYS A 33 -5.99 -16.68 10.86
C LYS A 33 -6.11 -15.35 11.62
N GLU A 34 -5.14 -15.02 12.46
CA GLU A 34 -5.22 -13.90 13.42
C GLU A 34 -4.53 -12.60 12.95
N ILE A 35 -3.70 -12.65 11.90
CA ILE A 35 -3.03 -11.44 11.36
C ILE A 35 -4.00 -10.61 10.51
N SER A 36 -4.88 -11.28 9.77
CA SER A 36 -5.84 -10.65 8.83
C SER A 36 -6.75 -9.62 9.51
N ASP A 37 -7.28 -9.92 10.70
CA ASP A 37 -8.32 -9.10 11.34
C ASP A 37 -7.80 -7.74 11.86
N LYS A 38 -6.48 -7.60 12.07
CA LYS A 38 -5.88 -6.36 12.60
C LYS A 38 -5.83 -5.21 11.58
N PHE A 39 -5.71 -5.52 10.29
CA PHE A 39 -5.54 -4.47 9.27
C PHE A 39 -6.88 -3.91 8.75
N HIS A 40 -7.95 -4.71 8.75
CA HIS A 40 -9.30 -4.34 8.25
C HIS A 40 -10.10 -3.44 9.21
N THR A 41 -9.41 -2.60 9.99
CA THR A 41 -10.01 -1.62 10.91
C THR A 41 -9.63 -0.18 10.56
N TRP A 42 -8.66 0.00 9.66
CA TRP A 42 -8.13 1.31 9.32
C TRP A 42 -8.85 1.88 8.09
N ILE A 43 -9.80 2.79 8.33
CA ILE A 43 -10.47 3.58 7.30
C ILE A 43 -10.10 5.04 7.53
N GLN A 44 -9.33 5.61 6.60
CA GLN A 44 -8.89 7.01 6.70
C GLN A 44 -9.83 7.98 5.98
N TYR A 45 -10.44 7.55 4.87
CA TYR A 45 -11.24 8.42 4.00
C TYR A 45 -12.64 7.87 3.81
N LYS A 46 -13.59 8.79 3.61
CA LYS A 46 -14.97 8.51 3.26
C LYS A 46 -15.06 8.00 1.82
N THR A 47 -15.64 6.82 1.63
CA THR A 47 -15.80 6.18 0.32
C THR A 47 -17.27 5.91 -0.02
N GLU A 48 -18.21 6.48 0.74
CA GLU A 48 -19.63 6.28 0.53
C GLU A 48 -20.05 6.67 -0.89
N GLY A 49 -20.86 5.81 -1.52
CA GLY A 49 -21.31 6.02 -2.90
C GLY A 49 -20.26 5.68 -3.97
N SER A 50 -19.11 5.12 -3.59
CA SER A 50 -18.09 4.63 -4.52
C SER A 50 -17.64 3.21 -4.18
N SER A 51 -17.36 2.42 -5.21
CA SER A 51 -16.87 1.04 -5.10
C SER A 51 -15.36 0.97 -5.32
N GLY A 52 -14.63 0.38 -4.38
CA GLY A 52 -13.17 0.25 -4.42
C GLY A 52 -12.62 -0.17 -3.05
N PRO A 53 -11.28 -0.20 -2.91
CA PRO A 53 -10.62 -0.57 -1.67
C PRO A 53 -11.09 0.28 -0.47
N LYS A 54 -11.66 -0.39 0.53
CA LYS A 54 -12.27 0.26 1.71
C LYS A 54 -11.27 0.67 2.76
N TYR A 55 -10.22 -0.12 2.94
CA TYR A 55 -9.26 0.06 4.00
C TYR A 55 -8.02 0.77 3.49
N GLN A 56 -7.44 1.58 4.37
CA GLN A 56 -6.18 2.24 4.12
C GLN A 56 -5.29 2.18 5.35
N LEU A 57 -4.16 1.49 5.22
CA LEU A 57 -3.18 1.32 6.29
C LEU A 57 -1.95 2.18 6.02
N ALA A 58 -1.56 3.01 6.98
CA ALA A 58 -0.26 3.67 6.95
C ALA A 58 0.86 2.67 7.31
N ILE A 59 1.82 2.49 6.41
CA ILE A 59 2.99 1.63 6.62
C ILE A 59 4.12 2.47 7.20
N ASN A 60 4.68 1.99 8.30
CA ASN A 60 5.81 2.58 8.99
C ASN A 60 6.69 1.46 9.54
N GLY A 61 7.84 1.80 10.12
CA GLY A 61 8.77 0.78 10.59
C GLY A 61 8.21 -0.15 11.67
N LYS A 62 7.12 0.19 12.38
CA LYS A 62 6.52 -0.71 13.38
C LYS A 62 5.65 -1.82 12.77
N ASN A 63 5.12 -1.63 11.57
CA ASN A 63 4.19 -2.58 10.94
C ASN A 63 4.63 -3.07 9.55
N ALA A 64 5.71 -2.52 8.98
CA ALA A 64 6.21 -2.90 7.65
C ALA A 64 6.50 -4.40 7.51
N SER A 65 7.19 -5.01 8.49
CA SER A 65 7.47 -6.44 8.48
C SER A 65 6.21 -7.30 8.56
N GLN A 66 5.22 -6.88 9.35
CA GLN A 66 3.93 -7.58 9.47
C GLN A 66 3.12 -7.48 8.19
N TRP A 67 3.08 -6.30 7.57
CA TRP A 67 2.43 -6.09 6.29
C TRP A 67 3.11 -6.91 5.18
N ASN A 68 4.44 -6.90 5.12
CA ASN A 68 5.20 -7.65 4.11
C ASN A 68 4.96 -9.16 4.25
N ALA A 69 4.88 -9.69 5.47
CA ALA A 69 4.49 -11.09 5.70
C ALA A 69 3.06 -11.37 5.21
N TYR A 70 2.11 -10.48 5.51
CA TYR A 70 0.71 -10.62 5.07
C TYR A 70 0.56 -10.67 3.55
N VAL A 71 1.23 -9.77 2.82
CA VAL A 71 1.13 -9.73 1.35
C VAL A 71 1.94 -10.80 0.64
N ASN A 72 2.95 -11.39 1.27
CA ASN A 72 3.69 -12.51 0.68
C ASN A 72 2.84 -13.79 0.60
N ASP A 73 1.83 -13.91 1.46
CA ASP A 73 0.84 -15.00 1.44
C ASP A 73 -0.34 -14.69 0.49
N ASP A 74 -0.45 -13.45 0.01
CA ASP A 74 -1.51 -13.00 -0.91
C ASP A 74 -1.09 -13.24 -2.37
N THR A 75 -2.01 -13.76 -3.18
CA THR A 75 -1.80 -13.92 -4.62
C THR A 75 -1.98 -12.61 -5.40
N ARG A 76 -2.50 -11.55 -4.75
CA ARG A 76 -2.63 -10.21 -5.34
C ARG A 76 -1.25 -9.61 -5.61
N GLN A 77 -1.07 -9.10 -6.83
CA GLN A 77 0.09 -8.30 -7.18
C GLN A 77 -0.15 -6.87 -6.72
N TRP A 78 0.87 -6.20 -6.19
CA TRP A 78 0.77 -4.84 -5.65
C TRP A 78 1.62 -3.88 -6.48
N ALA A 79 1.18 -2.64 -6.60
CA ALA A 79 1.88 -1.57 -7.30
C ALA A 79 1.97 -0.32 -6.43
N LEU A 80 3.10 0.37 -6.50
CA LEU A 80 3.30 1.65 -5.82
C LEU A 80 2.98 2.79 -6.79
N ARG A 81 2.03 3.64 -6.41
CA ARG A 81 1.87 4.99 -6.95
C ARG A 81 2.87 5.90 -6.22
N VAL A 82 3.88 6.40 -6.92
CA VAL A 82 4.99 7.13 -6.29
C VAL A 82 4.66 8.57 -5.95
N ASP A 83 3.77 9.20 -6.71
CA ASP A 83 3.36 10.59 -6.51
C ASP A 83 2.54 10.76 -5.24
N ASP A 84 1.65 9.81 -4.98
CA ASP A 84 0.79 9.81 -3.81
C ASP A 84 1.34 8.95 -2.67
N GLN A 85 2.42 8.18 -2.89
CA GLN A 85 3.03 7.24 -1.95
C GLN A 85 2.05 6.13 -1.49
N ALA A 86 1.18 5.66 -2.37
CA ALA A 86 0.18 4.64 -2.09
C ALA A 86 0.48 3.32 -2.81
N ILE A 87 0.48 2.23 -2.05
CA ILE A 87 0.44 0.88 -2.58
C ILE A 87 -1.02 0.52 -2.88
N ILE A 88 -1.26 0.00 -4.06
CA ILE A 88 -2.58 -0.43 -4.54
C ILE A 88 -2.51 -1.82 -5.16
N PRO A 89 -3.64 -2.55 -5.26
CA PRO A 89 -3.71 -3.75 -6.07
C PRO A 89 -3.35 -3.42 -7.53
N LEU A 90 -2.45 -4.21 -8.12
CA LEU A 90 -1.91 -3.98 -9.47
C LEU A 90 -3.02 -3.96 -10.52
N GLU A 91 -4.05 -4.77 -10.34
CA GLU A 91 -5.21 -4.84 -11.24
C GLU A 91 -6.02 -3.53 -11.30
N LEU A 92 -5.85 -2.65 -10.31
CA LEU A 92 -6.48 -1.32 -10.30
C LEU A 92 -5.57 -0.23 -10.90
N MET A 93 -4.32 -0.55 -11.24
CA MET A 93 -3.40 0.34 -11.94
C MET A 93 -3.61 0.21 -13.46
N ASP A 94 -4.44 1.09 -14.02
CA ASP A 94 -4.73 1.07 -15.46
C ASP A 94 -3.66 1.76 -16.31
N GLU A 95 -3.80 1.67 -17.64
CA GLU A 95 -2.79 2.18 -18.59
C GLU A 95 -2.55 3.69 -18.47
N GLU A 96 -3.59 4.44 -18.12
CA GLU A 96 -3.47 5.88 -17.88
C GLU A 96 -2.63 6.14 -16.63
N GLU A 97 -2.92 5.45 -15.53
CA GLU A 97 -2.14 5.54 -14.30
C GLU A 97 -0.67 5.13 -14.53
N LYS A 98 -0.44 4.00 -15.22
CA LYS A 98 0.91 3.53 -15.58
C LYS A 98 1.71 4.58 -16.34
N HIS A 99 1.09 5.22 -17.34
CA HIS A 99 1.72 6.27 -18.13
C HIS A 99 2.27 7.40 -17.25
N TYR A 100 1.50 7.86 -16.26
CA TYR A 100 1.97 8.91 -15.35
C TYR A 100 3.01 8.41 -14.36
N GLN A 101 2.86 7.20 -13.81
CA GLN A 101 3.86 6.62 -12.92
C GLN A 101 5.22 6.45 -13.63
N GLU A 102 5.22 6.04 -14.90
CA GLU A 102 6.43 6.00 -15.73
C GLU A 102 7.06 7.37 -15.91
N TRP A 103 6.26 8.42 -16.11
CA TRP A 103 6.75 9.79 -16.19
C TRP A 103 7.44 10.22 -14.88
N PHE A 104 6.84 9.95 -13.72
CA PHE A 104 7.46 10.24 -12.42
C PHE A 104 8.78 9.49 -12.25
N HIS A 105 8.80 8.19 -12.57
CA HIS A 105 10.02 7.39 -12.49
C HIS A 105 11.15 7.90 -13.39
N LYS A 106 10.82 8.38 -14.59
CA LYS A 106 11.80 8.94 -15.53
C LYS A 106 12.34 10.29 -15.05
N ARG A 107 11.48 11.13 -14.48
CA ARG A 107 11.83 12.51 -14.08
C ARG A 107 12.51 12.58 -12.72
N TYR A 108 12.15 11.68 -11.80
CA TYR A 108 12.63 11.67 -10.41
C TYR A 108 13.35 10.34 -10.11
N PRO A 109 14.62 10.19 -10.53
CA PRO A 109 15.36 8.95 -10.35
C PRO A 109 15.55 8.57 -8.88
N GLU A 110 15.58 9.55 -7.96
CA GLU A 110 15.65 9.33 -6.51
C GLU A 110 14.38 8.63 -6.00
N VAL A 111 13.21 9.03 -6.49
CA VAL A 111 11.92 8.39 -6.17
C VAL A 111 11.82 7.00 -6.83
N ARG A 112 12.34 6.86 -8.05
CA ARG A 112 12.46 5.56 -8.71
C ARG A 112 13.33 4.59 -7.91
N LYS A 113 14.42 5.07 -7.31
CA LYS A 113 15.29 4.25 -6.47
C LYS A 113 14.56 3.67 -5.26
N ILE A 114 13.73 4.46 -4.57
CA ILE A 114 12.86 3.98 -3.48
C ILE A 114 12.01 2.79 -3.94
N THR A 115 11.49 2.86 -5.16
CA THR A 115 10.66 1.79 -5.74
C THR A 115 11.47 0.52 -6.02
N LEU A 116 12.63 0.67 -6.67
CA LEU A 116 13.51 -0.45 -7.03
C LEU A 116 14.07 -1.16 -5.80
N ASP A 117 14.49 -0.40 -4.79
CA ASP A 117 15.08 -0.92 -3.57
C ASP A 117 14.00 -1.41 -2.57
N ARG A 118 12.72 -1.16 -2.89
CA ARG A 118 11.56 -1.42 -2.02
C ARG A 118 11.66 -0.76 -0.66
N ASP A 119 12.31 0.41 -0.59
CA ASP A 119 12.49 1.20 0.62
C ASP A 119 11.15 1.56 1.28
N TYR A 120 10.10 1.75 0.48
CA TYR A 120 8.74 2.02 0.92
C TYR A 120 8.09 0.90 1.76
N LEU A 121 8.71 -0.29 1.82
CA LEU A 121 8.36 -1.43 2.69
C LEU A 121 9.50 -1.84 3.63
N ASN A 122 10.65 -1.18 3.56
CA ASN A 122 11.82 -1.53 4.35
C ASN A 122 11.70 -0.90 5.74
N GLU A 123 11.60 -1.73 6.78
CA GLU A 123 11.44 -1.28 8.17
C GLU A 123 12.57 -0.33 8.62
N THR A 124 13.82 -0.64 8.28
CA THR A 124 14.98 0.17 8.66
C THR A 124 14.92 1.54 8.00
N TRP A 125 14.65 1.59 6.70
CA TRP A 125 14.53 2.85 5.97
C TRP A 125 13.33 3.68 6.47
N LEU A 126 12.18 3.03 6.68
CA LEU A 126 10.97 3.65 7.20
C LEU A 126 11.13 4.16 8.64
N ASN A 127 12.16 3.77 9.39
CA ASN A 127 12.50 4.34 10.70
C ASN A 127 13.62 5.39 10.63
N SER A 128 14.21 5.59 9.46
CA SER A 128 15.35 6.49 9.27
C SER A 128 14.92 7.92 8.96
N PRO A 129 15.77 8.93 9.28
CA PRO A 129 15.53 10.31 8.85
C PRO A 129 15.51 10.49 7.32
N SER A 130 16.11 9.57 6.57
CA SER A 130 16.19 9.65 5.10
C SER A 130 14.81 9.62 4.44
N ARG A 131 13.80 9.01 5.08
CA ARG A 131 12.42 9.00 4.56
C ARG A 131 11.81 10.40 4.52
N ASP A 132 12.27 11.32 5.37
CA ASP A 132 11.74 12.68 5.50
C ASP A 132 12.47 13.68 4.58
N LEU A 133 13.44 13.20 3.79
CA LEU A 133 14.35 14.01 2.98
C LEU A 133 14.41 13.54 1.51
N VAL A 134 13.31 12.97 1.00
CA VAL A 134 13.26 12.54 -0.41
C VAL A 134 13.27 13.78 -1.31
N PRO A 135 14.28 13.98 -2.18
CA PRO A 135 14.39 15.21 -2.94
C PRO A 135 13.37 15.22 -4.08
N VAL A 136 12.48 16.23 -4.07
CA VAL A 136 11.53 16.54 -5.15
C VAL A 136 11.61 18.02 -5.48
N ASP A 137 10.73 18.53 -6.34
CA ASP A 137 10.63 19.94 -6.71
C ASP A 137 9.16 20.38 -6.80
N GLU A 138 8.90 21.66 -7.09
CA GLU A 138 7.52 22.17 -7.26
C GLU A 138 6.79 21.49 -8.42
N MET A 139 7.52 21.09 -9.48
CA MET A 139 6.96 20.32 -10.58
C MET A 139 6.44 18.95 -10.14
N PHE A 140 7.05 18.30 -9.15
CA PHE A 140 6.57 17.04 -8.59
C PHE A 140 5.20 17.25 -7.93
N HIS A 141 5.11 18.28 -7.08
CA HIS A 141 3.87 18.62 -6.38
C HIS A 141 2.76 19.02 -7.36
N PHE A 142 3.07 19.86 -8.35
CA PHE A 142 2.13 20.22 -9.41
C PHE A 142 1.61 19.00 -10.16
N SER A 143 2.51 18.11 -10.58
CA SER A 143 2.15 16.89 -11.32
C SER A 143 1.30 15.94 -10.46
N HIS A 144 1.60 15.84 -9.16
CA HIS A 144 0.78 15.09 -8.20
C HIS A 144 -0.62 15.68 -8.10
N CYS A 145 -0.75 17.01 -7.96
CA CYS A 145 -2.05 17.67 -7.90
C CYS A 145 -2.88 17.44 -9.18
N VAL A 146 -2.25 17.53 -10.36
CA VAL A 146 -2.91 17.24 -11.65
C VAL A 146 -3.45 15.81 -11.64
N LEU A 147 -2.63 14.84 -11.25
CA LEU A 147 -3.02 13.43 -11.28
C LEU A 147 -4.08 13.12 -10.21
N ALA A 148 -3.96 13.70 -9.02
CA ALA A 148 -4.93 13.59 -7.94
C ALA A 148 -6.32 14.10 -8.38
N LEU A 149 -6.39 15.27 -9.03
CA LEU A 149 -7.65 15.78 -9.55
C LEU A 149 -8.23 14.88 -10.65
N ARG A 150 -7.39 14.34 -11.55
CA ARG A 150 -7.83 13.38 -12.58
C ARG A 150 -8.43 12.12 -11.96
N ARG A 151 -7.79 11.57 -10.93
CA ARG A 151 -8.30 10.42 -10.16
C ARG A 151 -9.64 10.74 -9.50
N TYR A 152 -9.77 11.91 -8.88
CA TYR A 152 -11.02 12.36 -8.26
C TYR A 152 -12.17 12.48 -9.27
N VAL A 153 -11.94 13.18 -10.39
CA VAL A 153 -12.95 13.30 -11.45
C VAL A 153 -13.35 11.92 -11.98
N LYS A 154 -12.39 11.04 -12.22
CA LYS A 154 -12.63 9.66 -12.67
C LYS A 154 -13.46 8.87 -11.64
N ALA A 155 -13.13 8.99 -10.36
CA ALA A 155 -13.83 8.30 -9.30
C ALA A 155 -15.29 8.77 -9.16
N LYS A 156 -15.53 10.09 -9.21
CA LYS A 156 -16.88 10.67 -9.20
C LYS A 156 -17.68 10.28 -10.44
N ARG A 157 -17.07 10.25 -11.63
CA ARG A 157 -17.77 9.90 -12.89
C ARG A 157 -18.12 8.43 -13.00
N THR A 158 -17.26 7.54 -12.52
CA THR A 158 -17.44 6.08 -12.67
C THR A 158 -18.10 5.44 -11.46
N GLY A 159 -18.16 6.15 -10.32
CA GLY A 159 -18.53 5.57 -9.04
C GLY A 159 -17.50 4.56 -8.52
N ARG A 160 -16.25 4.57 -9.01
CA ARG A 160 -15.20 3.62 -8.62
C ARG A 160 -13.89 4.32 -8.28
N HIS A 161 -13.29 3.99 -7.13
CA HIS A 161 -12.00 4.52 -6.69
C HIS A 161 -10.94 3.43 -6.59
N VAL A 162 -9.67 3.83 -6.58
CA VAL A 162 -8.53 2.92 -6.44
C VAL A 162 -7.90 3.03 -5.05
N CYS A 163 -8.01 4.19 -4.41
CA CYS A 163 -7.73 4.40 -3.00
C CYS A 163 -8.71 5.42 -2.43
N GLY A 164 -9.02 5.34 -1.13
CA GLY A 164 -9.95 6.27 -0.49
C GLY A 164 -9.55 7.74 -0.63
N ARG A 165 -8.24 8.03 -0.65
CA ARG A 165 -7.71 9.39 -0.89
C ARG A 165 -8.13 9.97 -2.25
N ASP A 166 -8.43 9.12 -3.25
CA ASP A 166 -8.90 9.59 -4.56
C ASP A 166 -10.28 10.27 -4.47
N LEU A 167 -10.99 10.15 -3.34
CA LEU A 167 -12.29 10.77 -3.08
C LEU A 167 -12.24 11.90 -2.05
N ASP A 168 -11.07 12.22 -1.52
CA ASP A 168 -10.91 13.16 -0.42
C ASP A 168 -11.07 14.61 -0.87
N GLU A 169 -12.15 15.26 -0.45
CA GLU A 169 -12.47 16.64 -0.81
C GLU A 169 -11.48 17.64 -0.21
N GLU A 170 -10.94 17.36 0.98
CA GLU A 170 -9.92 18.22 1.58
C GLU A 170 -8.62 18.19 0.76
N HIS A 171 -8.17 17.00 0.36
CA HIS A 171 -7.02 16.85 -0.54
C HIS A 171 -7.27 17.51 -1.91
N MET A 172 -8.50 17.46 -2.44
CA MET A 172 -8.82 18.16 -3.69
C MET A 172 -8.78 19.67 -3.55
N ASN A 173 -9.30 20.22 -2.44
CA ASN A 173 -9.22 21.65 -2.18
C ASN A 173 -7.75 22.10 -2.07
N HIS A 174 -6.90 21.35 -1.36
CA HIS A 174 -5.44 21.61 -1.34
C HIS A 174 -4.81 21.60 -2.73
N CYS A 175 -5.23 20.67 -3.60
CA CYS A 175 -4.73 20.59 -4.98
C CYS A 175 -5.20 21.78 -5.83
N LEU A 176 -6.45 22.25 -5.64
CA LEU A 176 -6.96 23.43 -6.32
C LEU A 176 -6.25 24.70 -5.85
N ASP A 177 -6.01 24.86 -4.55
CA ASP A 177 -5.22 25.98 -4.00
C ASP A 177 -3.80 25.98 -4.57
N SER A 178 -3.22 24.80 -4.77
CA SER A 178 -1.92 24.65 -5.44
C SER A 178 -2.01 25.14 -6.90
N PHE A 179 -3.05 24.78 -7.65
CA PHE A 179 -3.23 25.29 -9.01
C PHE A 179 -3.45 26.80 -9.07
N ASP A 180 -4.10 27.38 -8.08
CA ASP A 180 -4.26 28.83 -8.00
C ASP A 180 -2.89 29.51 -7.87
N TRP A 181 -1.98 28.97 -7.07
CA TRP A 181 -0.60 29.47 -7.01
C TRP A 181 0.12 29.39 -8.36
N TRP A 182 -0.08 28.31 -9.11
CA TRP A 182 0.52 28.13 -10.44
C TRP A 182 -0.11 29.01 -11.52
N ALA A 183 -1.43 29.23 -11.47
CA ALA A 183 -2.20 29.93 -12.50
C ALA A 183 -2.25 31.45 -12.28
N PHE A 184 -2.32 31.89 -11.02
CA PHE A 184 -2.52 33.28 -10.60
C PHE A 184 -1.33 33.82 -9.79
N ARG A 185 -0.12 33.38 -10.11
CA ARG A 185 1.11 33.84 -9.45
C ARG A 185 1.30 35.34 -9.65
N GLU A 186 1.75 36.02 -8.59
CA GLU A 186 2.18 37.41 -8.66
C GLU A 186 3.48 37.56 -9.49
N GLY A 187 3.65 38.70 -10.14
CA GLY A 187 4.82 39.01 -10.98
C GLY A 187 4.44 39.55 -12.35
N GLU A 188 5.45 39.88 -13.14
CA GLU A 188 5.28 40.35 -14.52
C GLU A 188 5.30 39.18 -15.52
N ARG A 189 4.75 39.43 -16.70
CA ARG A 189 4.77 38.46 -17.78
C ARG A 189 6.22 38.19 -18.21
N GLY A 190 6.65 36.94 -18.09
CA GLY A 190 7.99 36.50 -18.50
C GLY A 190 8.92 36.20 -17.33
N ASP A 191 8.49 36.46 -16.10
CA ASP A 191 9.26 36.15 -14.90
C ASP A 191 9.52 34.65 -14.80
N SER A 192 10.79 34.28 -14.58
CA SER A 192 11.18 32.89 -14.41
C SER A 192 10.50 32.28 -13.19
N LEU A 193 10.16 31.00 -13.30
CA LEU A 193 9.68 30.23 -12.17
C LEU A 193 10.87 29.51 -11.54
N GLU A 194 11.18 29.88 -10.30
CA GLU A 194 12.08 29.07 -9.48
C GLU A 194 11.41 27.73 -9.19
N ASN A 195 12.14 26.64 -9.40
CA ASN A 195 11.70 25.29 -9.10
C ASN A 195 12.77 24.63 -8.21
N PRO A 196 12.95 25.13 -6.97
CA PRO A 196 13.98 24.63 -6.08
C PRO A 196 13.71 23.17 -5.69
N LYS A 197 14.77 22.44 -5.35
CA LYS A 197 14.61 21.13 -4.73
C LYS A 197 14.08 21.31 -3.30
N GLN A 198 13.09 20.51 -2.93
CA GLN A 198 12.48 20.50 -1.61
C GLN A 198 12.36 19.06 -1.06
N PRO A 199 12.42 18.88 0.27
CA PRO A 199 12.27 17.56 0.87
C PRO A 199 10.79 17.13 0.89
N LEU A 200 10.51 15.95 0.35
CA LEU A 200 9.23 15.26 0.50
C LEU A 200 9.31 14.28 1.67
N TRP A 201 8.34 14.36 2.57
CA TRP A 201 8.17 13.38 3.63
C TRP A 201 7.48 12.13 3.07
N TRP A 202 8.21 11.02 3.05
CA TRP A 202 7.71 9.78 2.53
C TRP A 202 6.80 9.06 3.54
N ARG A 203 5.54 8.90 3.19
CA ARG A 203 4.52 8.20 3.98
C ARG A 203 3.77 7.19 3.14
N THR A 204 4.31 5.97 3.15
CA THR A 204 3.68 4.82 2.51
C THR A 204 2.31 4.57 3.15
N LYS A 205 1.29 4.46 2.31
CA LYS A 205 0.01 3.84 2.68
C LYS A 205 -0.30 2.69 1.74
N VAL A 206 -1.16 1.79 2.16
CA VAL A 206 -1.68 0.71 1.32
C VAL A 206 -3.19 0.79 1.32
N CYS A 207 -3.81 0.69 0.15
CA CYS A 207 -5.25 0.68 -0.03
C CYS A 207 -5.68 -0.75 -0.41
N PHE A 208 -6.59 -1.37 0.35
CA PHE A 208 -6.94 -2.79 0.21
C PHE A 208 -8.37 -3.11 0.70
N ASP A 209 -8.81 -4.34 0.45
CA ASP A 209 -10.10 -4.93 0.85
C ASP A 209 -9.94 -6.25 1.57
#